data_AF-A0A944T6M9-F1
#
_entry.id   AF-A0A944T6M9-F1
#
_cell.length_a   1.000
_cell.length_b   1.000
_cell.length_c   1.000
_cell.angle_alpha   90.00
_cell.angle_beta   90.00
_cell.angle_gamma   90.00
#
_symmetry.space_group_name_H-M   'P 1'
#
loop_
_entity.id
_entity.type
_entity.pdbx_description
1 polymer ?
#
loop_
_entity_poly.entity_id
_entity_poly.type
_entity_poly.pdbx_seq_one_letter_code
_entity_poly.pdbx_strand_id
1 'polypeptide(L)'
;MKKYYPLFLLAILVSCQGISQEKKSPKKEYTVVKTDAEWKEILSPLAYDVLRHAATERPFSGPLNDNKKKGIYVCGGCQAPLYESQYKFDSGSGWPSFDRGFEENLEYDVDYKIGYPRSELKCNKCGGHLGHMFNDGPRKTTGQRHCINSAALAFIPTNE
;
A
#
# COMPACT_ATOMS: atom_id res chain seq x y z
N MET A 1 -46.63 -18.72 65.75
CA MET A 1 -46.15 -20.03 65.23
C MET A 1 -45.16 -19.76 64.10
N LYS A 2 -43.93 -20.24 64.24
CA LYS A 2 -42.83 -20.11 63.28
C LYS A 2 -43.22 -20.72 61.93
N LYS A 3 -42.90 -20.08 60.80
CA LYS A 3 -42.69 -20.76 59.51
C LYS A 3 -41.88 -19.90 58.52
N TYR A 4 -40.58 -20.18 58.54
CA TYR A 4 -39.57 -20.26 57.48
C TYR A 4 -39.75 -19.47 56.16
N TYR A 5 -38.78 -18.59 55.91
CA TYR A 5 -38.44 -17.97 54.62
C TYR A 5 -37.85 -18.99 53.64
N PRO A 6 -38.21 -18.95 52.34
CA PRO A 6 -37.30 -19.40 51.29
C PRO A 6 -36.48 -18.21 50.78
N LEU A 7 -35.19 -18.32 50.99
CA LEU A 7 -34.12 -17.51 50.42
C LEU A 7 -34.15 -17.67 48.88
N PHE A 8 -34.70 -16.70 48.15
CA PHE A 8 -34.56 -16.64 46.69
C PHE A 8 -33.28 -15.87 46.35
N LEU A 9 -32.17 -16.60 46.22
CA LEU A 9 -30.94 -16.07 45.62
C LEU A 9 -31.19 -15.94 44.11
N LEU A 10 -31.56 -14.74 43.67
CA LEU A 10 -31.64 -14.42 42.24
C LEU A 10 -30.21 -14.19 41.75
N ALA A 11 -29.61 -15.21 41.14
CA ALA A 11 -28.35 -15.09 40.42
C ALA A 11 -28.57 -14.17 39.20
N ILE A 12 -28.19 -12.89 39.34
CA ILE A 12 -28.12 -11.95 38.22
C ILE A 12 -26.89 -12.35 37.41
N LEU A 13 -27.08 -13.26 36.45
CA LEU A 13 -26.12 -13.47 35.37
C LEU A 13 -26.14 -12.21 34.51
N VAL A 14 -25.24 -11.27 34.83
CA VAL A 14 -24.88 -10.16 33.96
C VAL A 14 -24.21 -10.78 32.74
N SER A 15 -25.02 -11.11 31.73
CA SER A 15 -24.56 -11.36 30.38
C SER A 15 -24.04 -10.05 29.83
N CYS A 16 -22.76 -9.75 30.09
CA CYS A 16 -22.01 -8.81 29.26
C CYS A 16 -21.92 -9.42 27.85
N GLN A 17 -22.97 -9.25 27.05
CA GLN A 17 -22.84 -9.32 25.60
C GLN A 17 -22.01 -8.10 25.19
N GLY A 18 -20.69 -8.25 25.25
CA GLY A 18 -19.78 -7.33 24.60
C GLY A 18 -20.07 -7.37 23.11
N ILE A 19 -20.90 -6.45 22.62
CA ILE A 19 -20.99 -6.13 21.21
C ILE A 19 -19.64 -5.51 20.87
N SER A 20 -18.70 -6.33 20.41
CA SER A 20 -17.50 -5.85 19.74
C SER A 20 -17.97 -5.13 18.49
N GLN A 21 -18.16 -3.81 18.58
CA GLN A 21 -18.36 -2.99 17.41
C GLN A 21 -17.04 -3.00 16.63
N GLU A 22 -16.96 -3.85 15.61
CA GLU A 22 -15.96 -3.66 14.57
C GLU A 22 -16.17 -2.27 13.98
N LYS A 23 -15.35 -1.31 14.42
CA LYS A 23 -15.24 -0.01 13.76
C LYS A 23 -14.72 -0.27 12.36
N LYS A 24 -15.62 -0.50 11.40
CA LYS A 24 -15.32 -0.41 9.98
C LYS A 24 -14.92 1.03 9.72
N SER A 25 -13.61 1.28 9.67
CA SER A 25 -13.09 2.54 9.16
C SER A 25 -13.66 2.75 7.74
N PRO A 26 -14.08 3.97 7.39
CA PRO A 26 -14.55 4.25 6.05
C PRO A 26 -13.42 3.91 5.08
N LYS A 27 -13.67 2.95 4.19
CA LYS A 27 -12.72 2.57 3.15
C LYS A 27 -12.59 3.76 2.21
N LYS A 28 -11.36 4.23 1.97
CA LYS A 28 -11.12 5.33 1.04
C LYS A 28 -11.65 4.97 -0.35
N GLU A 29 -12.40 5.89 -0.94
CA GLU A 29 -12.91 5.76 -2.30
C GLU A 29 -11.87 6.25 -3.31
N TYR A 30 -11.66 5.46 -4.36
CA TYR A 30 -10.68 5.72 -5.42
C TYR A 30 -11.38 6.11 -6.71
N THR A 31 -10.74 6.95 -7.53
CA THR A 31 -11.33 7.41 -8.80
C THR A 31 -11.40 6.32 -9.87
N VAL A 32 -10.49 5.34 -9.82
CA VAL A 32 -10.45 4.19 -10.73
C VAL A 32 -10.93 2.97 -9.97
N VAL A 33 -12.16 2.56 -10.26
CA VAL A 33 -12.81 1.40 -9.65
C VAL A 33 -12.95 0.29 -10.70
N LYS A 34 -12.45 -0.89 -10.37
CA LYS A 34 -12.63 -2.13 -11.12
C LYS A 34 -12.84 -3.28 -10.14
N THR A 35 -13.56 -4.30 -10.59
CA THR A 35 -13.71 -5.55 -9.88
C THR A 35 -12.38 -6.30 -9.79
N ASP A 36 -12.29 -7.23 -8.84
CA ASP A 36 -11.11 -8.09 -8.70
C ASP A 36 -10.85 -8.92 -9.96
N ALA A 37 -11.91 -9.43 -10.59
CA ALA A 37 -11.82 -10.19 -11.83
C ALA A 37 -11.25 -9.34 -12.99
N GLU A 38 -11.73 -8.11 -13.16
CA GLU A 38 -11.19 -7.19 -14.17
C GLU A 38 -9.71 -6.86 -13.93
N TRP A 39 -9.31 -6.66 -12.67
CA TRP A 39 -7.90 -6.45 -12.34
C TRP A 39 -7.05 -7.67 -12.69
N LYS A 40 -7.53 -8.86 -12.35
CA LYS A 40 -6.84 -10.13 -12.62
C LYS A 40 -6.71 -10.41 -14.11
N GLU A 41 -7.65 -9.95 -14.93
CA GLU A 41 -7.61 -10.09 -16.39
C GLU A 41 -6.59 -9.17 -17.05
N ILE A 42 -6.48 -7.91 -16.60
CA ILE A 42 -5.62 -6.91 -17.28
C ILE A 42 -4.19 -6.86 -16.74
N LEU A 43 -3.94 -7.36 -15.54
CA LEU A 43 -2.62 -7.36 -14.90
C LEU A 43 -1.89 -8.68 -15.12
N SER A 44 -0.56 -8.61 -15.23
CA SER A 44 0.25 -9.82 -15.10
C SER A 44 0.09 -10.42 -13.69
N PRO A 45 0.29 -11.75 -13.50
CA PRO A 45 0.11 -12.36 -12.19
C PRO A 45 0.89 -11.67 -11.07
N LEU A 46 2.17 -11.33 -11.32
CA LEU A 46 3.00 -10.62 -10.35
C LEU A 46 2.52 -9.18 -10.10
N ALA A 47 2.12 -8.44 -11.14
CA ALA A 47 1.60 -7.10 -10.98
C ALA A 47 0.28 -7.10 -10.19
N TYR A 48 -0.59 -8.09 -10.44
CA TYR A 48 -1.83 -8.29 -9.69
C TYR A 48 -1.56 -8.56 -8.22
N ASP A 49 -0.66 -9.48 -7.89
CA ASP A 49 -0.31 -9.79 -6.50
C ASP A 49 0.33 -8.59 -5.78
N VAL A 50 1.22 -7.86 -6.46
CA VAL A 50 1.83 -6.65 -5.90
C VAL A 50 0.78 -5.57 -5.70
N LEU A 51 0.05 -5.16 -6.74
CA LEU A 51 -0.88 -4.02 -6.69
C LEU A 51 -2.12 -4.31 -5.83
N ARG A 52 -2.64 -5.54 -5.82
CA ARG A 52 -3.92 -5.86 -5.17
C ARG A 52 -3.76 -6.59 -3.84
N HIS A 53 -2.72 -7.38 -3.69
CA HIS A 53 -2.48 -8.19 -2.49
C HIS A 53 -1.28 -7.70 -1.66
N ALA A 54 -0.68 -6.56 -2.04
CA ALA A 54 0.48 -5.99 -1.37
C ALA A 54 1.64 -6.99 -1.24
N ALA A 55 1.81 -7.84 -2.25
CA ALA A 55 3.00 -8.67 -2.38
C ALA A 55 4.23 -7.80 -2.64
N THR A 56 5.41 -8.39 -2.47
CA THR A 56 6.69 -7.74 -2.78
C THR A 56 7.47 -8.65 -3.71
N GLU A 57 7.91 -8.11 -4.85
CA GLU A 57 8.75 -8.87 -5.79
C GLU A 57 10.14 -9.13 -5.18
N ARG A 58 10.86 -10.13 -5.68
CA ARG A 58 12.22 -10.42 -5.18
C ARG A 58 13.18 -9.27 -5.50
N PRO A 59 14.14 -8.95 -4.61
CA PRO A 59 15.13 -7.92 -4.89
C PRO A 59 15.90 -8.24 -6.17
N PHE A 60 16.22 -7.21 -6.94
CA PHE A 60 16.97 -7.24 -8.21
C PHE A 60 16.30 -8.03 -9.36
N SER A 61 15.03 -8.45 -9.20
CA SER A 61 14.33 -9.21 -10.25
C SER A 61 13.55 -8.34 -11.23
N GLY A 62 13.21 -7.11 -10.83
CA GLY A 62 12.34 -6.22 -11.60
C GLY A 62 13.06 -5.48 -12.72
N PRO A 63 12.51 -5.42 -13.95
CA PRO A 63 13.18 -4.80 -15.10
C PRO A 63 13.38 -3.28 -14.97
N LEU A 64 12.60 -2.62 -14.11
CA LEU A 64 12.69 -1.18 -13.89
C LEU A 64 13.68 -0.80 -12.79
N ASN A 65 14.26 -1.78 -12.08
CA ASN A 65 15.24 -1.53 -11.02
C ASN A 65 16.45 -0.76 -11.58
N ASP A 66 17.01 -1.24 -12.70
CA ASP A 66 18.20 -0.65 -13.32
C ASP A 66 17.87 0.27 -14.50
N ASN A 67 16.59 0.60 -14.72
CA ASN A 67 16.20 1.51 -15.79
C ASN A 67 16.74 2.92 -15.53
N LYS A 68 17.46 3.45 -16.52
CA LYS A 68 18.08 4.80 -16.54
C LYS A 68 17.55 5.68 -17.69
N LYS A 69 16.57 5.19 -18.45
CA LYS A 69 15.98 5.96 -19.56
C LYS A 69 15.21 7.17 -19.03
N LYS A 70 15.19 8.25 -19.81
CA LYS A 70 14.36 9.42 -19.55
C LYS A 70 12.90 9.12 -19.88
N GLY A 71 12.01 9.53 -18.99
CA GLY A 71 10.58 9.27 -19.08
C GLY A 71 9.86 9.32 -17.74
N ILE A 72 8.63 8.81 -17.75
CA ILE A 72 7.70 8.79 -16.61
C ILE A 72 7.39 7.35 -16.23
N TYR A 73 7.46 7.07 -14.94
CA TYR A 73 6.94 5.84 -14.34
C TYR A 73 5.49 6.07 -13.97
N VAL A 74 4.61 5.22 -14.49
CA VAL A 74 3.17 5.27 -14.26
C VAL A 74 2.72 4.05 -13.46
N CYS A 75 1.58 4.13 -12.81
CA CYS A 75 0.98 3.00 -12.11
C CYS A 75 0.69 1.86 -13.09
N GLY A 76 1.25 0.67 -12.84
CA GLY A 76 1.06 -0.50 -13.72
C GLY A 76 -0.41 -0.97 -13.83
N GLY A 77 -1.29 -0.53 -12.93
CA GLY A 77 -2.73 -0.80 -13.01
C GLY A 77 -3.54 0.26 -13.76
N CYS A 78 -3.43 1.53 -13.36
CA CYS A 78 -4.30 2.59 -13.88
C CYS A 78 -3.60 3.64 -14.74
N GLN A 79 -2.29 3.49 -14.99
CA GLN A 79 -1.49 4.40 -15.80
C GLN A 79 -1.39 5.85 -15.29
N ALA A 80 -1.81 6.12 -14.05
CA ALA A 80 -1.59 7.42 -13.41
C ALA A 80 -0.08 7.71 -13.29
N PRO A 81 0.40 8.93 -13.60
CA PRO A 81 1.80 9.31 -13.39
C PRO A 81 2.20 9.21 -11.92
N LEU A 82 3.30 8.52 -11.61
CA LEU A 82 3.77 8.33 -10.24
C LEU A 82 5.14 8.97 -10.01
N TYR A 83 6.09 8.76 -10.92
CA TYR A 83 7.46 9.24 -10.75
C TYR A 83 8.09 9.72 -12.05
N GLU A 84 8.90 10.76 -11.96
CA GLU A 84 9.77 11.18 -13.06
C GLU A 84 11.12 10.49 -12.95
N SER A 85 11.68 10.07 -14.09
CA SER A 85 13.01 9.44 -14.17
C SER A 85 14.14 10.29 -13.56
N GLN A 86 14.04 11.62 -13.61
CA GLN A 86 15.03 12.53 -13.03
C GLN A 86 15.18 12.40 -11.50
N TYR A 87 14.14 11.91 -10.82
CA TYR A 87 14.12 11.70 -9.36
C TYR A 87 14.48 10.26 -8.97
N LYS A 88 14.68 9.38 -9.95
CA LYS A 88 15.14 8.02 -9.71
C LYS A 88 16.61 8.03 -9.34
N PHE A 89 16.98 7.22 -8.36
CA PHE A 89 18.37 7.01 -7.97
C PHE A 89 18.65 5.53 -7.67
N ASP A 90 19.92 5.17 -7.67
CA ASP A 90 20.36 3.84 -7.25
C ASP A 90 20.58 3.85 -5.73
N SER A 91 19.76 3.08 -5.02
CA SER A 91 19.86 2.91 -3.57
C SER A 91 20.59 1.63 -3.15
N GLY A 92 20.88 0.73 -4.10
CA GLY A 92 21.35 -0.62 -3.81
C GLY A 92 20.32 -1.52 -3.12
N SER A 93 19.05 -1.09 -2.97
CA SER A 93 18.03 -1.88 -2.26
C SER A 93 17.55 -3.11 -3.03
N GLY A 94 17.68 -3.10 -4.35
CA GLY A 94 17.13 -4.12 -5.24
C GLY A 94 15.74 -3.79 -5.81
N TRP A 95 15.22 -2.60 -5.55
CA TRP A 95 13.98 -2.11 -6.18
C TRP A 95 14.12 -0.66 -6.67
N PRO A 96 13.35 -0.26 -7.70
CA PRO A 96 13.22 1.13 -8.12
C PRO A 96 13.11 2.09 -6.94
N SER A 97 14.00 3.08 -6.90
CA SER A 97 14.08 4.04 -5.79
C SER A 97 13.97 5.47 -6.31
N PHE A 98 13.07 6.25 -5.74
CA PHE A 98 12.83 7.65 -6.10
C PHE A 98 12.89 8.52 -4.85
N ASP A 99 13.36 9.77 -4.96
CA ASP A 99 13.40 10.68 -3.81
C ASP A 99 12.08 11.45 -3.61
N ARG A 100 11.26 11.56 -4.65
CA ARG A 100 9.94 12.19 -4.69
C ARG A 100 9.12 11.66 -5.88
N GLY A 101 7.82 11.93 -5.89
CA GLY A 101 6.93 11.63 -7.01
C GLY A 101 5.81 12.67 -7.15
N PHE A 102 4.82 12.37 -7.99
CA PHE A 102 3.61 13.19 -8.13
C PHE A 102 2.73 13.01 -6.88
N GLU A 103 2.84 13.95 -5.92
CA GLU A 103 2.18 13.86 -4.61
C GLU A 103 0.66 13.66 -4.72
N GLU A 104 0.02 14.27 -5.71
CA GLU A 104 -1.42 14.15 -5.95
C GLU A 104 -1.85 12.72 -6.37
N ASN A 105 -0.92 11.91 -6.87
CA ASN A 105 -1.13 10.53 -7.31
C ASN A 105 -0.58 9.49 -6.32
N LEU A 106 0.03 9.94 -5.21
CA LEU A 106 0.57 9.09 -4.16
C LEU A 106 -0.26 9.20 -2.89
N GLU A 107 -0.51 8.05 -2.27
CA GLU A 107 -1.12 7.95 -0.95
C GLU A 107 -0.15 7.30 0.02
N TYR A 108 -0.05 7.89 1.20
CA TYR A 108 0.75 7.39 2.31
C TYR A 108 -0.19 6.77 3.34
N ASP A 109 0.02 5.48 3.61
CA ASP A 109 -0.73 4.73 4.62
C ASP A 109 0.25 4.12 5.63
N VAL A 110 -0.20 3.88 6.86
CA VAL A 110 0.64 3.28 7.90
C VAL A 110 0.38 1.77 7.96
N ASP A 111 1.38 0.99 7.54
CA ASP A 111 1.35 -0.48 7.56
C ASP A 111 2.02 -1.03 8.82
N TYR A 112 1.34 -1.96 9.52
CA TYR A 112 1.83 -2.65 10.72
C TYR A 112 2.13 -4.15 10.52
N LYS A 113 2.08 -4.67 9.28
CA LYS A 113 2.18 -6.12 8.97
C LYS A 113 3.41 -6.85 9.52
N ILE A 114 4.49 -6.14 9.86
CA ILE A 114 5.75 -6.74 10.34
C ILE A 114 6.13 -6.33 11.77
N GLY A 115 5.16 -5.87 12.57
CA GLY A 115 5.36 -5.55 13.99
C GLY A 115 5.95 -4.16 14.27
N TYR A 116 6.25 -3.37 13.24
CA TYR A 116 6.59 -1.95 13.34
C TYR A 116 5.92 -1.15 12.21
N PRO A 117 5.61 0.14 12.42
CA PRO A 117 4.96 0.97 11.41
C PRO A 117 5.91 1.22 10.24
N ARG A 118 5.43 0.96 9.03
CA ARG A 118 6.03 1.42 7.77
C ARG A 118 5.09 2.37 7.06
N SER A 119 5.64 3.34 6.36
CA SER A 119 4.86 4.19 5.46
C SER A 119 4.67 3.46 4.12
N GLU A 120 3.54 2.79 3.96
CA GLU A 120 3.12 2.18 2.69
C GLU A 120 2.80 3.28 1.67
N LEU A 121 3.24 3.08 0.43
CA LEU A 121 2.90 3.92 -0.71
C LEU A 121 1.88 3.20 -1.58
N LYS A 122 0.77 3.87 -1.88
CA LYS A 122 -0.29 3.42 -2.78
C LYS A 122 -0.50 4.42 -3.92
N CYS A 123 -1.04 3.95 -5.03
CA CYS A 123 -1.57 4.82 -6.07
C CYS A 123 -2.88 5.45 -5.58
N ASN A 124 -2.90 6.78 -5.45
CA ASN A 124 -4.07 7.54 -4.99
C ASN A 124 -5.27 7.49 -5.97
N LYS A 125 -5.07 6.99 -7.20
CA LYS A 125 -6.12 6.88 -8.22
C LYS A 125 -6.86 5.54 -8.21
N CYS A 126 -6.19 4.42 -7.92
CA CYS A 126 -6.78 3.07 -7.97
C CYS A 126 -6.58 2.23 -6.69
N GLY A 127 -5.87 2.77 -5.70
CA GLY A 127 -5.55 2.09 -4.44
C GLY A 127 -4.54 0.96 -4.56
N GLY A 128 -3.85 0.84 -5.70
CA GLY A 128 -2.86 -0.22 -5.90
C GLY A 128 -1.63 -0.02 -5.01
N HIS A 129 -1.19 -1.07 -4.32
CA HIS A 129 0.05 -1.08 -3.54
C HIS A 129 1.27 -0.88 -4.45
N LEU A 130 2.15 0.05 -4.08
CA LEU A 130 3.36 0.36 -4.84
C LEU A 130 4.60 -0.15 -4.12
N GLY A 131 4.72 0.16 -2.83
CA GLY A 131 5.89 -0.14 -2.03
C GLY A 131 5.89 0.65 -0.72
N HIS A 132 7.05 1.16 -0.32
CA HIS A 132 7.20 1.85 0.97
C HIS A 132 8.12 3.07 0.88
N MET A 133 7.87 4.05 1.75
CA MET A 133 8.73 5.20 1.97
C MET A 133 9.65 4.96 3.19
N PHE A 134 10.90 5.40 3.05
CA PHE A 134 11.92 5.39 4.10
C PHE A 134 12.60 6.77 4.20
N ASN A 135 13.20 7.08 5.35
CA ASN A 135 13.90 8.36 5.62
C ASN A 135 15.43 8.25 5.42
N ASP A 136 15.87 7.34 4.55
CA ASP A 136 17.28 7.06 4.25
C ASP A 136 17.65 7.40 2.80
N GLY A 137 16.90 8.32 2.19
CA GLY A 137 17.18 8.82 0.85
C GLY A 137 18.28 9.87 0.79
N PRO A 138 18.51 10.46 -0.39
CA PRO A 138 19.55 11.45 -0.60
C PRO A 138 19.32 12.71 0.24
N ARG A 139 20.20 12.98 1.22
CA ARG A 139 20.08 14.16 2.11
C ARG A 139 20.17 15.51 1.40
N LYS A 140 20.79 15.54 0.22
CA LYS A 140 20.90 16.75 -0.62
C LYS A 140 19.57 17.17 -1.26
N THR A 141 18.55 16.31 -1.21
CA THR A 141 17.23 16.58 -1.79
C THR A 141 16.13 16.47 -0.74
N THR A 142 15.34 15.40 -0.71
CA THR A 142 14.24 15.20 0.27
C THR A 142 14.69 14.44 1.51
N GLY A 143 15.80 13.70 1.44
CA GLY A 143 16.14 12.69 2.45
C GLY A 143 15.19 11.47 2.46
N GLN A 144 14.22 11.41 1.56
CA GLN A 144 13.25 10.33 1.47
C GLN A 144 13.63 9.34 0.36
N ARG A 145 13.26 8.08 0.55
CA ARG A 145 13.39 7.02 -0.44
C ARG A 145 12.06 6.30 -0.61
N HIS A 146 11.44 6.50 -1.75
CA HIS A 146 10.29 5.74 -2.23
C HIS A 146 10.82 4.47 -2.89
N CYS A 147 10.73 3.34 -2.17
CA CYS A 147 11.18 2.02 -2.63
C CYS A 147 10.00 1.26 -3.20
N ILE A 148 9.94 1.12 -4.52
CA ILE A 148 8.73 0.73 -5.25
C ILE A 148 8.98 -0.56 -6.02
N ASN A 149 8.03 -1.49 -5.96
CA ASN A 149 8.09 -2.70 -6.78
C ASN A 149 8.10 -2.33 -8.27
N SER A 150 9.01 -2.91 -9.05
CA SER A 150 9.00 -2.77 -10.51
C SER A 150 7.70 -3.30 -11.11
N ALA A 151 7.15 -4.39 -10.60
CA ALA A 151 5.88 -4.95 -11.06
C ALA A 151 4.66 -4.03 -10.80
N ALA A 152 4.78 -3.04 -9.91
CA ALA A 152 3.74 -2.04 -9.68
C ALA A 152 3.80 -0.88 -10.68
N LEU A 153 4.81 -0.84 -11.54
CA LEU A 153 5.11 0.28 -12.44
C LEU A 153 5.07 -0.16 -13.91
N ALA A 154 4.64 0.76 -14.75
CA ALA A 154 4.97 0.77 -16.18
C ALA A 154 5.81 2.02 -16.47
N PHE A 155 6.50 2.05 -17.62
CA PHE A 155 7.40 3.13 -17.99
C PHE A 155 7.07 3.67 -19.39
N ILE A 156 6.89 4.98 -19.48
CA ILE A 156 6.65 5.71 -20.73
C ILE A 156 7.91 6.55 -21.02
N PRO A 157 8.74 6.19 -22.02
CA PRO A 157 9.89 6.99 -22.39
C PRO A 157 9.44 8.35 -22.95
N THR A 158 10.14 9.41 -22.58
CA THR A 158 10.04 10.68 -23.31
C THR A 158 11.06 10.62 -24.44
N ASN A 159 10.57 10.61 -25.68
CA ASN A 159 11.44 10.73 -26.84
C ASN A 159 12.05 12.14 -26.81
N GLU A 160 13.39 12.20 -26.88
CA GLU A 160 14.11 13.43 -27.20
C GLU A 160 14.05 13.70 -28.70
#